data_AF-A0A1I5ZJ82-F1
#
_entry.id   AF-A0A1I5ZJ82-F1
#
_cell.length_a   1.000
_cell.length_b   1.000
_cell.length_c   1.000
_cell.angle_alpha   90.00
_cell.angle_beta   90.00
_cell.angle_gamma   90.00
#
_symmetry.space_group_name_H-M   'P 1'
#
loop_
_entity.id
_entity.type
_entity.pdbx_description
1 polymer ?
#
loop_
_entity_poly.entity_id
_entity_poly.type
_entity_poly.pdbx_seq_one_letter_code
_entity_poly.pdbx_strand_id
1 'polypeptide(L)'
;MSDHTNFLNIVDGSEAVRERWAALVKRTVTEAAQHGVQLEADDVLNLRSARIAALGAPLDEDEYAAELLNLPALSTAARKKQIAEGDEEARAAAVADLNRGKDVHHSHRTAHAARTLSEARELGIATPLPEQDERSRNERLEALKDIKDPAERLSLARRWGLIE
;
A
#
# COMPACT_ATOMS: atom_id res chain seq x y z
N MET A 1 -16.83 21.15 12.21
CA MET A 1 -17.40 19.79 12.31
C MET A 1 -17.35 19.20 10.92
N SER A 2 -16.57 18.14 10.71
CA SER A 2 -16.46 17.46 9.43
C SER A 2 -17.80 16.85 9.03
N ASP A 3 -18.09 16.88 7.73
CA ASP A 3 -19.26 16.25 7.11
C ASP A 3 -19.46 14.79 7.59
N HIS A 4 -18.37 14.09 7.85
CA HIS A 4 -18.36 12.72 8.38
C HIS A 4 -19.00 12.61 9.78
N THR A 5 -18.80 13.60 10.66
CA THR A 5 -19.36 13.59 12.02
C THR A 5 -20.87 13.70 11.99
N ASN A 6 -21.41 14.55 11.11
CA ASN A 6 -22.85 14.71 10.94
C ASN A 6 -23.47 13.42 10.37
N PHE A 7 -22.81 12.81 9.38
CA PHE A 7 -23.25 11.53 8.83
C PHE A 7 -23.26 10.42 9.89
N LEU A 8 -22.17 10.25 10.64
CA LEU A 8 -22.08 9.23 11.69
C LEU A 8 -23.15 9.42 12.78
N ASN A 9 -23.45 10.66 13.16
CA ASN A 9 -24.56 10.94 14.09
C ASN A 9 -25.92 10.48 13.53
N ILE A 10 -26.15 10.59 12.21
CA ILE A 10 -27.39 10.10 11.57
C ILE A 10 -27.41 8.57 11.53
N VAL A 11 -26.28 7.94 11.21
CA VAL A 11 -26.12 6.47 11.24
C VAL A 11 -26.41 5.94 12.65
N ASP A 12 -25.92 6.61 13.68
CA ASP A 12 -26.14 6.22 15.07
C ASP A 12 -27.57 6.49 15.56
N GLY A 13 -28.23 7.52 15.02
CA GLY A 13 -29.60 7.87 15.35
C GLY A 13 -30.68 7.03 14.66
N SER A 14 -30.33 6.22 13.64
CA SER A 14 -31.30 5.47 12.85
C SER A 14 -30.82 4.07 12.47
N GLU A 15 -31.50 3.05 12.98
CA GLU A 15 -31.22 1.64 12.70
C GLU A 15 -31.27 1.32 11.21
N ALA A 16 -32.27 1.86 10.49
CA ALA A 16 -32.41 1.64 9.05
C ALA A 16 -31.24 2.23 8.24
N VAL A 17 -30.69 3.37 8.65
CA VAL A 17 -29.51 3.97 8.00
C VAL A 17 -28.26 3.15 8.36
N ARG A 18 -28.14 2.69 9.60
CA ARG A 18 -27.05 1.83 10.07
C ARG A 18 -26.94 0.52 9.28
N GLU A 19 -28.05 -0.16 9.07
CA GLU A 19 -28.08 -1.41 8.30
C GLU A 19 -27.68 -1.18 6.84
N ARG A 20 -28.23 -0.14 6.19
CA ARG A 20 -27.86 0.22 4.80
C ARG A 20 -26.38 0.58 4.69
N TRP A 21 -25.87 1.36 5.64
CA TRP A 21 -24.46 1.73 5.68
C TRP A 21 -23.55 0.50 5.86
N ALA A 22 -23.87 -0.39 6.79
CA ALA A 22 -23.10 -1.62 7.01
C ALA A 22 -23.07 -2.51 5.77
N ALA A 23 -24.19 -2.62 5.04
CA ALA A 23 -24.26 -3.36 3.79
C ALA A 23 -23.38 -2.73 2.70
N LEU A 24 -23.40 -1.39 2.57
CA LEU A 24 -22.56 -0.65 1.62
C LEU A 24 -21.07 -0.79 1.96
N VAL A 25 -20.68 -0.60 3.22
CA VAL A 25 -19.29 -0.81 3.67
C VAL A 25 -18.81 -2.22 3.33
N LYS A 26 -19.61 -3.25 3.64
CA LYS A 26 -19.26 -4.63 3.32
C LYS A 26 -19.09 -4.85 1.82
N ARG A 27 -19.97 -4.28 1.00
CA ARG A 27 -19.89 -4.33 -0.47
C ARG A 27 -18.58 -3.68 -0.95
N THR A 28 -18.33 -2.45 -0.53
CA THR A 28 -17.15 -1.68 -0.94
C THR A 28 -15.84 -2.34 -0.54
N VAL A 29 -15.74 -2.83 0.70
CA VAL A 29 -14.55 -3.57 1.17
C VAL A 29 -14.33 -4.85 0.37
N THR A 30 -15.40 -5.58 0.05
CA THR A 30 -15.31 -6.81 -0.76
C THR A 30 -14.87 -6.50 -2.19
N GLU A 31 -15.39 -5.43 -2.78
CA GLU A 31 -15.05 -4.99 -4.14
C GLU A 31 -13.60 -4.51 -4.21
N ALA A 32 -13.15 -3.68 -3.26
CA ALA A 32 -11.76 -3.25 -3.18
C ALA A 32 -10.79 -4.43 -2.98
N ALA A 33 -11.19 -5.46 -2.23
CA ALA A 33 -10.39 -6.67 -2.07
C ALA A 33 -10.18 -7.42 -3.39
N GLN A 34 -11.15 -7.38 -4.32
CA GLN A 34 -10.96 -7.94 -5.68
C GLN A 34 -9.89 -7.20 -6.48
N HIS A 35 -9.68 -5.92 -6.17
CA HIS A 35 -8.59 -5.10 -6.72
C HIS A 35 -7.28 -5.24 -5.94
N GLY A 36 -7.21 -6.10 -4.92
CA GLY A 36 -6.02 -6.32 -4.10
C GLY A 36 -5.81 -5.26 -3.02
N VAL A 37 -6.85 -4.51 -2.65
CA VAL A 37 -6.79 -3.45 -1.63
C VAL A 37 -7.62 -3.80 -0.42
N GLN A 38 -7.04 -3.67 0.76
CA GLN A 38 -7.77 -3.66 2.02
C GLN A 38 -8.19 -2.23 2.33
N LEU A 39 -9.49 -1.99 2.37
CA LEU A 39 -10.09 -0.75 2.84
C LEU A 39 -10.63 -0.93 4.25
N GLU A 40 -10.50 0.10 5.07
CA GLU A 40 -11.20 0.19 6.36
C GLU A 40 -12.55 0.90 6.20
N ALA A 41 -13.42 0.78 7.22
CA ALA A 41 -14.73 1.44 7.19
C ALA A 41 -14.62 2.97 7.06
N ASP A 42 -13.55 3.55 7.60
CA ASP A 42 -13.26 4.99 7.52
C ASP A 42 -12.91 5.42 6.09
N ASP A 43 -12.32 4.55 5.27
CA ASP A 43 -12.04 4.86 3.86
C ASP A 43 -13.35 5.00 3.07
N VAL A 44 -14.35 4.17 3.40
CA VAL A 44 -15.67 4.20 2.78
C VAL A 44 -16.41 5.51 3.09
N LEU A 45 -16.13 6.16 4.24
CA LEU A 45 -16.71 7.48 4.56
C LEU A 45 -16.33 8.56 3.54
N ASN A 46 -15.21 8.39 2.83
CA ASN A 46 -14.80 9.34 1.79
C ASN A 46 -15.66 9.21 0.52
N LEU A 47 -16.39 8.11 0.34
CA LEU A 47 -17.29 7.91 -0.80
C LEU A 47 -18.60 8.66 -0.55
N ARG A 48 -18.82 9.73 -1.31
CA ARG A 48 -20.04 10.55 -1.18
C ARG A 48 -21.24 9.78 -1.69
N SER A 49 -21.10 9.08 -2.81
CA SER A 49 -22.13 8.22 -3.40
C SER A 49 -22.67 7.19 -2.41
N ALA A 50 -21.76 6.51 -1.68
CA ALA A 50 -22.13 5.53 -0.65
C ALA A 50 -22.87 6.16 0.54
N ARG A 51 -22.44 7.34 1.00
CA ARG A 51 -23.13 8.07 2.08
C ARG A 51 -24.53 8.50 1.68
N ILE A 52 -24.68 9.02 0.46
CA ILE A 52 -25.98 9.45 -0.09
C ILE A 52 -26.92 8.24 -0.24
N ALA A 53 -26.41 7.10 -0.71
CA ALA A 53 -27.18 5.86 -0.80
C ALA A 53 -27.62 5.33 0.57
N ALA A 54 -26.77 5.43 1.60
CA ALA A 54 -27.13 5.04 2.96
C ALA A 54 -28.29 5.87 3.53
N LEU A 55 -28.35 7.16 3.16
CA LEU A 55 -29.45 8.07 3.52
C LEU A 55 -30.76 7.78 2.76
N GLY A 56 -30.74 6.89 1.77
CA GLY A 56 -31.94 6.39 1.08
C GLY A 56 -32.11 6.86 -0.36
N ALA A 57 -31.13 7.57 -0.92
CA ALA A 57 -31.10 7.85 -2.35
C ALA A 57 -30.70 6.60 -3.16
N PRO A 58 -31.07 6.51 -4.45
CA PRO A 58 -30.54 5.47 -5.33
C PRO A 58 -29.02 5.61 -5.44
N LEU A 59 -28.32 4.47 -5.45
CA LEU A 59 -26.88 4.44 -5.68
C LEU A 59 -26.61 4.66 -7.17
N ASP A 60 -25.90 5.73 -7.50
CA ASP A 60 -25.32 5.92 -8.83
C ASP A 60 -24.07 5.04 -8.92
N GLU A 61 -24.18 3.94 -9.67
CA GLU A 61 -23.12 2.94 -9.80
C GLU A 61 -21.90 3.50 -10.57
N ASP A 62 -22.11 4.43 -11.51
CA ASP A 62 -21.04 5.03 -12.30
C ASP A 62 -20.22 6.01 -11.43
N GLU A 63 -20.91 6.86 -10.65
CA GLU A 63 -20.27 7.76 -9.71
C GLU A 63 -19.54 6.99 -8.59
N TYR A 64 -20.19 5.95 -8.04
CA TYR A 64 -19.60 5.09 -7.01
C TYR A 64 -18.33 4.38 -7.50
N ALA A 65 -18.35 3.78 -8.70
CA ALA A 65 -17.17 3.13 -9.27
C ALA A 65 -16.03 4.14 -9.52
N ALA A 66 -16.34 5.33 -10.00
CA ALA A 66 -15.36 6.39 -10.19
C ALA A 66 -14.75 6.87 -8.86
N GLU A 67 -15.57 7.07 -7.82
CA GLU A 67 -15.09 7.44 -6.49
C GLU A 67 -14.21 6.33 -5.86
N LEU A 68 -14.61 5.07 -6.02
CA LEU A 68 -13.89 3.91 -5.51
C LEU A 68 -12.47 3.83 -6.12
N LEU A 69 -12.36 3.97 -7.44
CA LEU A 69 -11.06 3.96 -8.13
C LEU A 69 -10.17 5.17 -7.78
N ASN A 70 -10.79 6.28 -7.39
CA ASN A 70 -10.07 7.48 -6.96
C ASN A 70 -9.61 7.43 -5.50
N LEU A 71 -9.97 6.39 -4.73
CA LEU A 71 -9.43 6.24 -3.37
C LEU A 71 -7.90 6.09 -3.43
N PRO A 72 -7.14 6.80 -2.57
CA PRO A 72 -5.67 6.78 -2.60
C PRO A 72 -5.06 5.38 -2.52
N ALA A 73 -5.67 4.49 -1.72
CA ALA A 73 -5.24 3.10 -1.57
C ALA A 73 -5.41 2.28 -2.87
N LEU A 74 -6.53 2.47 -3.57
CA LEU A 74 -6.83 1.83 -4.86
C LEU A 74 -5.98 2.40 -6.00
N SER A 75 -5.79 3.72 -6.04
CA SER A 75 -4.91 4.36 -7.02
C SER A 75 -3.47 3.86 -6.91
N THR A 76 -2.95 3.73 -5.68
CA THR A 76 -1.58 3.26 -5.45
C THR A 76 -1.44 1.77 -5.78
N ALA A 77 -2.41 0.94 -5.37
CA ALA A 77 -2.39 -0.49 -5.67
C ALA A 77 -2.55 -0.78 -7.17
N ALA A 78 -3.44 -0.06 -7.86
CA ALA A 78 -3.60 -0.14 -9.31
C ALA A 78 -2.31 0.25 -10.03
N ARG A 79 -1.63 1.31 -9.59
CA ARG A 79 -0.33 1.73 -10.12
C ARG A 79 0.74 0.66 -9.90
N LYS A 80 0.81 0.03 -8.72
CA LYS A 80 1.71 -1.11 -8.44
C LYS A 80 1.42 -2.30 -9.36
N LYS A 81 0.14 -2.62 -9.56
CA LYS A 81 -0.29 -3.72 -10.42
C LYS A 81 0.10 -3.48 -11.88
N GLN A 82 -0.15 -2.29 -12.42
CA GLN A 82 0.26 -1.93 -13.79
C GLN A 82 1.77 -2.04 -13.99
N ILE A 83 2.56 -1.56 -13.03
CA ILE A 83 4.03 -1.68 -13.06
C ILE A 83 4.45 -3.16 -13.01
N ALA A 84 3.80 -3.98 -12.18
CA ALA A 84 4.08 -5.42 -12.08
C ALA A 84 3.68 -6.20 -13.33
N GLU A 85 2.61 -5.79 -14.01
CA GLU A 85 2.14 -6.37 -15.27
C GLU A 85 2.98 -5.95 -16.48
N GLY A 86 3.96 -5.05 -16.29
CA GLY A 86 4.95 -4.67 -17.31
C GLY A 86 4.54 -3.49 -18.17
N ASP A 87 3.59 -2.67 -17.71
CA ASP A 87 3.22 -1.43 -18.40
C ASP A 87 4.37 -0.40 -18.34
N GLU A 88 5.01 -0.17 -19.49
CA GLU A 88 6.13 0.76 -19.63
C GLU A 88 5.71 2.22 -19.44
N GLU A 89 4.49 2.60 -19.82
CA GLU A 89 3.98 3.96 -19.65
C GLU A 89 3.69 4.25 -18.17
N ALA A 90 3.05 3.30 -17.47
CA ALA A 90 2.81 3.41 -16.03
C ALA A 90 4.13 3.48 -15.25
N ARG A 91 5.13 2.68 -15.65
CA ARG A 91 6.47 2.72 -15.05
C ARG A 91 7.18 4.04 -15.31
N ALA A 92 7.12 4.57 -16.53
CA ALA A 92 7.72 5.85 -16.89
C ALA A 92 7.06 7.02 -16.14
N ALA A 93 5.73 7.02 -16.04
CA ALA A 93 4.98 8.02 -15.28
C ALA A 93 5.33 7.98 -13.78
N ALA A 94 5.43 6.79 -13.18
CA ALA A 94 5.83 6.65 -11.79
C ALA A 94 7.27 7.11 -11.53
N VAL A 95 8.21 6.83 -12.44
CA VAL A 95 9.58 7.35 -12.37
C VAL A 95 9.60 8.88 -12.52
N ALA A 96 8.77 9.45 -13.39
CA ALA A 96 8.68 10.90 -13.55
C ALA A 96 8.12 11.58 -12.29
N ASP A 97 7.09 11.00 -11.68
CA ASP A 97 6.53 11.45 -10.41
C ASP A 97 7.58 11.41 -9.28
N LEU A 98 8.31 10.30 -9.13
CA LEU A 98 9.39 10.14 -8.14
C LEU A 98 10.51 11.17 -8.29
N ASN A 99 10.77 11.62 -9.52
CA ASN A 99 11.80 12.61 -9.82
C ASN A 99 11.29 14.05 -9.77
N ARG A 100 9.98 14.28 -9.60
CA ARG A 100 9.37 15.60 -9.48
C ARG A 100 9.82 16.22 -8.15
N GLY A 101 10.55 17.34 -8.22
CA GLY A 101 11.09 18.01 -7.03
C GLY A 101 12.59 17.79 -6.78
N LYS A 102 13.36 17.31 -7.77
CA LYS A 102 14.84 17.17 -7.70
C LYS A 102 15.60 18.46 -7.35
N ASP A 103 14.97 19.63 -7.43
CA ASP A 103 15.50 20.91 -6.94
C ASP A 103 15.33 21.04 -5.42
N VAL A 104 16.00 20.15 -4.68
CA VAL A 104 16.08 20.21 -3.22
C VAL A 104 17.39 20.88 -2.82
N HIS A 105 17.34 21.76 -1.80
CA HIS A 105 18.52 22.37 -1.22
C HIS A 105 19.55 21.31 -0.80
N HIS A 106 20.84 21.59 -1.02
CA HIS A 106 21.94 20.63 -0.85
C HIS A 106 21.92 19.90 0.52
N SER A 107 21.52 20.60 1.58
CA SER A 107 21.41 20.05 2.95
C SER A 107 20.38 18.92 3.12
N HIS A 108 19.38 18.83 2.23
CA HIS A 108 18.30 17.83 2.32
C HIS A 108 18.38 16.77 1.22
N ARG A 109 19.44 16.80 0.40
CA ARG A 109 19.59 15.93 -0.78
C ARG A 109 19.65 14.44 -0.42
N THR A 110 20.34 14.09 0.66
CA THR A 110 20.46 12.72 1.16
C THR A 110 19.15 12.18 1.70
N ALA A 111 18.44 12.98 2.51
CA ALA A 111 17.13 12.62 3.06
C ALA A 111 16.05 12.50 1.96
N HIS A 112 16.11 13.37 0.94
CA HIS A 112 15.24 13.25 -0.23
C HIS A 112 15.55 12.00 -1.04
N ALA A 113 16.83 11.73 -1.34
CA ALA A 113 17.23 10.53 -2.08
C ALA A 113 16.81 9.24 -1.36
N ALA A 114 16.93 9.19 -0.03
CA ALA A 114 16.47 8.05 0.76
C ALA A 114 14.95 7.84 0.66
N ARG A 115 14.15 8.92 0.76
CA ARG A 115 12.69 8.84 0.61
C ARG A 115 12.27 8.39 -0.79
N THR A 116 12.84 9.00 -1.84
CA THR A 116 12.58 8.60 -3.23
C THR A 116 12.95 7.14 -3.49
N LEU A 117 14.07 6.67 -2.93
CA LEU A 117 14.50 5.28 -3.10
C LEU A 117 13.58 4.29 -2.36
N SER A 118 13.08 4.64 -1.17
CA SER A 118 12.09 3.83 -0.47
C SER A 118 10.76 3.77 -1.23
N GLU A 119 10.27 4.90 -1.72
CA GLU A 119 9.03 4.98 -2.51
C GLU A 119 9.14 4.21 -3.84
N ALA A 120 10.29 4.29 -4.52
CA ALA A 120 10.58 3.50 -5.72
C ALA A 120 10.58 2.00 -5.46
N ARG A 121 11.00 1.55 -4.27
CA ARG A 121 10.95 0.14 -3.86
C ARG A 121 9.53 -0.30 -3.57
N GLU A 122 8.76 0.52 -2.86
CA GLU A 122 7.35 0.22 -2.57
C GLU A 122 6.52 0.08 -3.86
N LEU A 123 6.87 0.82 -4.91
CA LEU A 123 6.27 0.73 -6.23
C LEU A 123 6.79 -0.43 -7.09
N GLY A 124 7.78 -1.20 -6.61
CA GLY A 124 8.39 -2.31 -7.37
C GLY A 124 9.32 -1.85 -8.51
N ILE A 125 9.68 -0.57 -8.57
CA ILE A 125 10.54 0.01 -9.61
C ILE A 125 12.02 -0.26 -9.31
N ALA A 126 12.39 -0.21 -8.03
CA ALA A 126 13.74 -0.44 -7.55
C ALA A 126 13.85 -1.79 -6.81
N THR A 127 15.04 -2.41 -6.88
CA THR A 127 15.31 -3.69 -6.22
C THR A 127 15.00 -3.60 -4.71
N PRO A 128 14.23 -4.56 -4.15
CA PRO A 128 13.97 -4.60 -2.72
C PRO A 128 15.27 -4.72 -1.94
N LEU A 129 15.29 -4.24 -0.68
CA LEU A 129 16.46 -4.49 0.17
C LEU A 129 16.65 -6.00 0.31
N PRO A 130 17.90 -6.49 0.36
CA PRO A 130 18.14 -7.86 0.79
C PRO A 130 17.49 -8.04 2.17
N GLU A 131 16.70 -9.09 2.33
CA GLU A 131 16.08 -9.42 3.62
C GLU A 131 17.16 -9.40 4.70
N GLN A 132 16.94 -8.59 5.73
CA GLN A 132 17.83 -8.62 6.88
C GLN A 132 17.67 -9.99 7.52
N ASP A 133 18.76 -10.72 7.59
CA ASP A 133 18.75 -12.05 8.17
C ASP A 133 18.52 -11.94 9.69
N GLU A 134 17.27 -12.09 10.13
CA GLU A 134 16.88 -11.94 11.54
C GLU A 134 17.40 -13.07 12.44
N ARG A 135 18.02 -14.11 11.85
CA ARG A 135 18.59 -15.23 12.62
C ARG A 135 19.64 -14.73 13.60
N SER A 136 19.52 -15.21 14.84
CA SER A 136 20.50 -15.02 15.89
C SER A 136 21.86 -15.62 15.50
N ARG A 137 22.93 -15.17 16.16
CA ARG A 137 24.30 -15.68 15.90
C ARG A 137 24.38 -17.21 15.98
N ASN A 138 23.66 -17.81 16.93
CA ASN A 138 23.65 -19.27 17.12
C ASN A 138 22.89 -19.98 16.00
N GLU A 139 21.75 -19.46 15.56
CA GLU A 139 20.99 -20.03 14.43
C GLU A 139 21.78 -19.95 13.12
N ARG A 140 22.56 -18.88 12.91
CA ARG A 140 23.47 -18.77 11.76
C ARG A 140 24.59 -19.81 11.81
N LEU A 141 25.13 -20.11 12.99
CA LEU A 141 26.15 -21.16 13.16
C LEU A 141 25.59 -22.56 12.93
N GLU A 142 24.38 -22.85 13.42
CA GLU A 142 23.71 -24.12 13.12
C GLU A 142 23.43 -24.26 11.62
N ALA A 143 22.94 -23.20 10.96
CA ALA A 143 22.70 -23.22 9.52
C ALA A 143 23.98 -23.47 8.69
N LEU A 144 25.16 -23.04 9.17
CA LEU A 144 26.44 -23.34 8.51
C LEU A 144 26.88 -24.81 8.65
N LYS A 145 26.37 -25.55 9.64
CA LYS A 145 26.74 -26.98 9.83
C LYS A 145 26.13 -27.87 8.77
N ASP A 146 24.95 -27.50 8.27
CA ASP A 146 24.22 -28.28 7.27
C ASP A 146 24.73 -28.06 5.84
N ILE A 147 25.61 -27.07 5.64
CA ILE A 147 26.18 -26.73 4.33
C ILE A 147 27.43 -27.58 4.08
N LYS A 148 27.34 -28.44 3.06
CA LYS A 148 28.40 -29.39 2.70
C LYS A 148 29.53 -28.76 1.90
N ASP A 149 29.25 -27.70 1.13
CA ASP A 149 30.28 -27.01 0.35
C ASP A 149 31.09 -26.05 1.25
N PRO A 150 32.41 -26.26 1.41
CA PRO A 150 33.25 -25.39 2.23
C PRO A 150 33.32 -23.95 1.72
N ALA A 151 33.24 -23.73 0.40
CA ALA A 151 33.33 -22.40 -0.20
C ALA A 151 32.06 -21.59 0.07
N GLU A 152 30.89 -22.19 -0.17
CA GLU A 152 29.59 -21.62 0.20
C GLU A 152 29.53 -21.29 1.69
N ARG A 153 29.94 -22.23 2.56
CA ARG A 153 29.98 -22.05 4.02
C ARG A 153 30.82 -20.84 4.44
N LEU A 154 32.02 -20.67 3.87
CA LEU A 154 32.90 -19.54 4.19
C LEU A 154 32.33 -18.20 3.69
N SER A 155 31.75 -18.18 2.50
CA SER A 155 31.13 -16.96 1.94
C SER A 155 29.95 -16.49 2.79
N LEU A 156 29.11 -17.42 3.27
CA LEU A 156 27.99 -17.15 4.15
C LEU A 156 28.44 -16.69 5.53
N ALA A 157 29.48 -17.32 6.09
CA ALA A 157 30.03 -16.93 7.38
C ALA A 157 30.59 -15.50 7.37
N ARG A 158 31.27 -15.10 6.28
CA ARG A 158 31.72 -13.72 6.06
C ARG A 158 30.55 -12.76 5.88
N ARG A 159 29.57 -13.13 5.05
CA ARG A 159 28.36 -12.33 4.81
C ARG A 159 27.58 -12.07 6.11
N TRP A 160 27.59 -13.02 7.04
CA TRP A 160 26.95 -12.92 8.34
C TRP A 160 27.81 -12.31 9.45
N GLY A 161 29.06 -11.90 9.16
CA GLY A 161 29.98 -11.30 10.13
C GLY A 161 30.42 -12.27 11.23
N LEU A 162 30.39 -13.58 10.96
CA LEU A 162 30.82 -14.60 11.93
C LEU A 162 32.34 -14.80 11.94
N ILE A 163 33.00 -14.45 10.83
CA ILE A 163 34.43 -14.61 10.60
C ILE A 163 34.88 -13.43 9.73
N GLU A 164 36.01 -12.82 10.06
CA GLU A 164 36.69 -11.80 9.24
C GLU A 164 37.51 -12.44 8.10
#